data_AF-A0A7Y8SUL6-F1
#
_entry.id   AF-A0A7Y8SUL6-F1
#
_cell.length_a   1.000
_cell.length_b   1.000
_cell.length_c   1.000
_cell.angle_alpha   90.00
_cell.angle_beta   90.00
_cell.angle_gamma   90.00
#
_symmetry.space_group_name_H-M   'P 1'
#
loop_
_entity.id
_entity.type
_entity.pdbx_description
1 polymer ?
#
loop_
_entity_poly.entity_id
_entity_poly.type
_entity_poly.pdbx_seq_one_letter_code
_entity_poly.pdbx_strand_id
1 'polypeptide(L)'
;MKMRLILLACLLSGSLAQAADFGGLLRGVLNGGVQIGPQQETPQDNNGDAVGNLVGALLSGNTSPEQERLIGQQISGNLLGAAPLVGDAALQRYVNRVGRWVASTSERPDLAWRFGVVESEDINAFAAPGGYVFVTKGLYKKLQNEAELAAVLGHEIGHVVRQHHLKLLQQSQMVAAVGGLLGQRLGNKNQLIQNLIGNGAEIVARSLDKDAEYEADRIGMVLSARAGYDPYALPAVLQEIGHVPAQDSRMALLYKTHPHPEDRLARLGEAVESAEAGLPEGNLVSNRFYRLK
;
A
#
# COMPACT_ATOMS: atom_id res chain seq x y z
N MET A 1 7.79 37.38 -45.37
CA MET A 1 8.25 36.03 -45.00
C MET A 1 8.35 35.95 -43.47
N LYS A 2 7.36 35.34 -42.80
CA LYS A 2 7.49 34.46 -41.62
C LYS A 2 6.10 34.18 -41.04
N MET A 3 5.87 32.89 -40.84
CA MET A 3 4.62 32.20 -40.56
C MET A 3 4.01 32.52 -39.19
N ARG A 4 2.68 32.45 -39.13
CA ARG A 4 1.86 32.31 -37.91
C ARG A 4 2.16 30.98 -37.22
N LEU A 5 2.19 30.97 -35.89
CA LEU A 5 1.85 29.79 -35.11
C LEU A 5 0.84 30.17 -34.03
N ILE A 6 -0.39 29.68 -34.24
CA ILE A 6 -1.53 29.74 -33.34
C ILE A 6 -1.33 28.60 -32.35
N LEU A 7 -1.21 28.91 -31.05
CA LEU A 7 -1.27 27.87 -30.01
C LEU A 7 -2.72 27.79 -29.51
N LEU A 8 -3.33 26.66 -29.80
CA LEU A 8 -4.70 26.27 -29.48
C LEU A 8 -4.79 25.95 -27.98
N ALA A 9 -5.57 26.74 -27.23
CA ALA A 9 -5.95 26.42 -25.86
C ALA A 9 -7.00 25.31 -25.86
N CYS A 10 -6.59 24.06 -25.61
CA CYS A 10 -7.52 22.96 -25.34
C CYS A 10 -8.06 23.07 -23.92
N LEU A 11 -9.26 23.66 -23.80
CA LEU A 11 -10.16 23.49 -22.66
C LEU A 11 -10.71 22.06 -22.69
N LEU A 12 -10.11 21.16 -21.92
CA LEU A 12 -10.74 19.87 -21.58
C LEU A 12 -11.37 19.99 -20.20
N SER A 13 -12.62 20.45 -20.21
CA SER A 13 -13.58 20.28 -19.13
C SER A 13 -13.92 18.79 -18.98
N GLY A 14 -13.18 18.09 -18.14
CA GLY A 14 -13.50 16.74 -17.66
C GLY A 14 -13.96 16.79 -16.21
N SER A 15 -15.21 16.41 -15.97
CA SER A 15 -15.91 16.42 -14.69
C SER A 15 -15.16 15.68 -13.57
N LEU A 16 -14.70 16.44 -12.57
CA LEU A 16 -14.36 15.96 -11.22
C LEU A 16 -15.65 15.62 -10.47
N ALA A 17 -16.23 14.44 -10.71
CA ALA A 17 -17.31 13.94 -9.87
C ALA A 17 -17.43 12.42 -9.99
N GLN A 18 -16.69 11.70 -9.15
CA GLN A 18 -17.12 10.44 -8.56
C GLN A 18 -16.25 10.18 -7.34
N ALA A 19 -16.59 10.85 -6.25
CA ALA A 19 -16.20 10.38 -4.93
C ALA A 19 -16.87 9.02 -4.74
N ALA A 20 -16.11 7.94 -4.90
CA ALA A 20 -16.60 6.61 -4.57
C ALA A 20 -16.83 6.57 -3.05
N ASP A 21 -18.10 6.52 -2.65
CA ASP A 21 -18.54 6.24 -1.29
C ASP A 21 -18.08 4.83 -0.90
N PHE A 22 -16.90 4.78 -0.28
CA PHE A 22 -16.26 3.56 0.18
C PHE A 22 -17.11 2.82 1.24
N GLY A 23 -17.92 3.55 2.01
CA GLY A 23 -18.84 2.98 3.00
C GLY A 23 -20.04 2.29 2.37
N GLY A 24 -20.60 2.86 1.30
CA GLY A 24 -21.67 2.27 0.51
C GLY A 24 -21.23 1.00 -0.23
N LEU A 25 -20.02 0.99 -0.79
CA LEU A 25 -19.46 -0.17 -1.50
C LEU A 25 -19.29 -1.39 -0.58
N LEU A 26 -18.93 -1.16 0.69
CA LEU A 26 -18.78 -2.22 1.69
C LEU A 26 -20.12 -2.69 2.25
N ARG A 27 -21.12 -1.80 2.40
CA ARG A 27 -22.48 -2.19 2.84
C ARG A 27 -23.19 -3.12 1.86
N GLY A 28 -23.00 -2.93 0.56
CA GLY A 28 -23.59 -3.78 -0.48
C GLY A 28 -23.06 -5.21 -0.48
N VAL A 29 -21.84 -5.43 0.03
CA VAL A 29 -21.23 -6.75 0.16
C VAL A 29 -21.66 -7.46 1.46
N LEU A 30 -22.04 -6.71 2.49
CA LEU A 30 -22.39 -7.25 3.80
C LEU A 30 -23.88 -7.64 3.94
N ASN A 31 -24.78 -6.99 3.19
CA ASN A 31 -26.24 -7.20 3.30
C ASN A 31 -26.83 -7.77 1.99
N GLY A 32 -26.45 -9.00 1.63
CA GLY A 32 -26.86 -9.65 0.38
C GLY A 32 -28.36 -9.54 0.05
N GLY A 33 -28.66 -9.03 -1.14
CA GLY A 33 -30.01 -8.95 -1.70
C GLY A 33 -30.08 -8.05 -2.93
N VAL A 34 -29.39 -8.40 -4.03
CA VAL A 34 -29.53 -7.68 -5.31
C VAL A 34 -30.86 -8.09 -5.96
N GLN A 35 -31.81 -7.16 -6.06
CA GLN A 35 -32.93 -7.26 -6.98
C GLN A 35 -32.43 -6.94 -8.40
N ILE A 36 -32.56 -7.91 -9.32
CA ILE A 36 -32.15 -7.79 -10.72
C ILE A 36 -33.32 -7.25 -11.54
N GLY A 37 -33.17 -6.03 -12.06
CA GLY A 37 -33.95 -5.51 -13.20
C GLY A 37 -33.43 -6.08 -14.54
N PRO A 38 -34.21 -5.99 -15.63
CA PRO A 38 -34.03 -6.84 -16.80
C PRO A 38 -32.69 -6.63 -17.51
N GLN A 39 -32.14 -7.75 -17.96
CA GLN A 39 -30.80 -7.98 -18.47
C GLN A 39 -30.44 -7.08 -19.67
N GLN A 40 -29.39 -6.29 -19.53
CA GLN A 40 -28.50 -5.97 -20.65
C GLN A 40 -27.36 -6.97 -20.64
N GLU A 41 -27.17 -7.66 -21.76
CA GLU A 41 -26.13 -8.67 -21.95
C GLU A 41 -24.74 -8.07 -21.69
N THR A 42 -24.10 -8.52 -20.62
CA THR A 42 -22.69 -8.24 -20.34
C THR A 42 -21.81 -9.21 -21.14
N PRO A 43 -20.65 -8.77 -21.68
CA PRO A 43 -19.68 -9.64 -22.33
C PRO A 43 -19.26 -10.79 -21.40
N GLN A 44 -19.06 -11.99 -21.95
CA GLN A 44 -18.62 -13.18 -21.22
C GLN A 44 -17.40 -12.90 -20.35
N ASP A 45 -17.60 -13.00 -19.03
CA ASP A 45 -16.58 -12.80 -18.02
C ASP A 45 -15.77 -14.09 -17.84
N ASN A 46 -14.53 -14.10 -18.36
CA ASN A 46 -13.59 -15.23 -18.27
C ASN A 46 -12.97 -15.40 -16.86
N ASN A 47 -13.63 -14.91 -15.80
CA ASN A 47 -13.22 -14.97 -14.40
C ASN A 47 -13.16 -16.40 -13.78
N GLY A 48 -13.37 -17.44 -14.59
CA GLY A 48 -13.14 -18.85 -14.21
C GLY A 48 -11.66 -19.20 -14.08
N ASP A 49 -10.81 -18.62 -14.93
CA ASP A 49 -9.40 -19.05 -15.08
C ASP A 49 -8.44 -18.37 -14.10
N ALA A 50 -8.74 -17.14 -13.65
CA ALA A 50 -7.83 -16.36 -12.80
C ALA A 50 -7.59 -16.99 -11.41
N VAL A 51 -8.58 -17.69 -10.86
CA VAL A 51 -8.52 -18.32 -9.52
C VAL A 51 -8.07 -19.79 -9.60
N GLY A 52 -8.28 -20.44 -10.74
CA GLY A 52 -8.11 -21.89 -10.92
C GLY A 52 -6.71 -22.42 -10.61
N ASN A 53 -5.68 -21.56 -10.62
CA ASN A 53 -4.33 -21.92 -10.20
C ASN A 53 -3.61 -20.82 -9.39
N LEU A 54 -4.30 -20.16 -8.45
CA LEU A 54 -3.66 -19.16 -7.58
C LEU A 54 -2.47 -19.74 -6.79
N VAL A 55 -2.62 -20.97 -6.30
CA VAL A 55 -1.57 -21.68 -5.55
C VAL A 55 -0.33 -21.89 -6.42
N GLY A 56 -0.48 -22.43 -7.63
CA GLY A 56 0.64 -22.67 -8.53
C GLY A 56 1.28 -21.38 -9.02
N ALA A 57 0.48 -20.33 -9.27
CA ALA A 57 0.99 -19.02 -9.63
C ALA A 57 1.83 -18.40 -8.49
N LEU A 58 1.37 -18.52 -7.24
CA LEU A 58 2.11 -18.07 -6.07
C LEU A 58 3.40 -18.88 -5.87
N LEU A 59 3.32 -20.22 -5.91
CA LEU A 59 4.48 -21.11 -5.74
C LEU A 59 5.54 -20.93 -6.83
N SER A 60 5.12 -20.66 -8.06
CA SER A 60 6.04 -20.40 -9.19
C SER A 60 6.57 -18.96 -9.25
N GLY A 61 6.04 -18.06 -8.41
CA GLY A 61 6.39 -16.63 -8.43
C GLY A 61 5.77 -15.85 -9.60
N ASN A 62 4.95 -16.49 -10.43
CA ASN A 62 4.31 -15.90 -11.61
C ASN A 62 2.86 -15.48 -11.30
N THR A 63 2.68 -14.67 -10.26
CA THR A 63 1.36 -14.14 -9.89
C THR A 63 0.96 -13.01 -10.84
N SER A 64 -0.20 -13.13 -11.49
CA SER A 64 -0.72 -12.08 -12.38
C SER A 64 -1.21 -10.86 -11.58
N PRO A 65 -1.34 -9.67 -12.20
CA PRO A 65 -1.89 -8.48 -11.51
C PRO A 65 -3.28 -8.71 -10.90
N GLU A 66 -4.12 -9.53 -11.56
CA GLU A 66 -5.45 -9.87 -11.06
C GLU A 66 -5.38 -10.79 -9.84
N GLN A 67 -4.48 -11.77 -9.85
CA GLN A 67 -4.24 -12.63 -8.69
C GLN A 67 -3.64 -11.84 -7.51
N GLU A 68 -2.72 -10.93 -7.81
CA GLU A 68 -2.14 -9.98 -6.84
C GLU A 68 -3.26 -9.16 -6.19
N ARG A 69 -4.19 -8.63 -6.99
CA ARG A 69 -5.36 -7.87 -6.52
C ARG A 69 -6.26 -8.69 -5.60
N LEU A 70 -6.51 -9.96 -5.93
CA LEU A 70 -7.34 -10.86 -5.13
C LEU A 70 -6.69 -11.18 -3.77
N ILE A 71 -5.38 -11.47 -3.75
CA ILE A 71 -4.62 -11.69 -2.52
C ILE A 71 -4.68 -10.42 -1.65
N GLY A 72 -4.40 -9.26 -2.24
CA GLY A 72 -4.46 -7.97 -1.59
C GLY A 72 -5.83 -7.65 -1.00
N GLN A 73 -6.90 -7.93 -1.75
CA GLN A 73 -8.27 -7.71 -1.32
C GLN A 73 -8.59 -8.53 -0.07
N GLN A 74 -8.15 -9.80 -0.03
CA GLN A 74 -8.38 -10.66 1.12
C GLN A 74 -7.58 -10.20 2.35
N ILE A 75 -6.29 -9.89 2.19
CA ILE A 75 -5.45 -9.39 3.29
C ILE A 75 -6.03 -8.08 3.85
N SER A 76 -6.36 -7.14 2.97
CA SER A 76 -6.91 -5.84 3.34
C SER A 76 -8.29 -5.98 3.99
N GLY A 77 -9.14 -6.89 3.51
CA GLY A 77 -10.44 -7.16 4.12
C GLY A 77 -10.32 -7.70 5.55
N ASN A 78 -9.39 -8.63 5.78
CA ASN A 78 -9.10 -9.15 7.12
C ASN A 78 -8.52 -8.06 8.05
N LEU A 79 -7.59 -7.23 7.55
CA LEU A 79 -7.06 -6.07 8.27
C LEU A 79 -8.18 -5.11 8.68
N LEU A 80 -9.04 -4.71 7.73
CA LEU A 80 -10.13 -3.76 7.98
C LEU A 80 -11.23 -4.34 8.87
N GLY A 81 -11.37 -5.66 8.93
CA GLY A 81 -12.22 -6.34 9.91
C GLY A 81 -11.67 -6.25 11.34
N ALA A 82 -10.35 -6.24 11.50
CA ALA A 82 -9.69 -6.12 12.80
C ALA A 82 -9.55 -4.64 13.25
N ALA A 83 -9.20 -3.75 12.32
CA ALA A 83 -9.04 -2.32 12.54
C ALA A 83 -9.74 -1.54 11.40
N PRO A 84 -10.95 -0.99 11.63
CA PRO A 84 -11.69 -0.28 10.60
C PRO A 84 -10.96 1.01 10.18
N LEU A 85 -11.38 1.63 9.07
CA LEU A 85 -10.90 2.96 8.71
C LEU A 85 -11.33 4.01 9.74
N VAL A 86 -10.48 5.01 9.95
CA VAL A 86 -10.85 6.21 10.70
C VAL A 86 -12.07 6.85 10.05
N GLY A 87 -13.09 7.14 10.87
CA GLY A 87 -14.38 7.70 10.48
C GLY A 87 -14.35 9.16 9.99
N ASP A 88 -13.34 9.54 9.22
CA ASP A 88 -13.14 10.88 8.67
C ASP A 88 -12.96 10.81 7.14
N ALA A 89 -14.02 11.09 6.40
CA ALA A 89 -14.00 11.02 4.95
C ALA A 89 -13.06 12.06 4.30
N ALA A 90 -12.76 13.19 4.96
CA ALA A 90 -11.83 14.18 4.45
C ALA A 90 -10.39 13.68 4.59
N LEU A 91 -10.04 13.08 5.73
CA LEU A 91 -8.76 12.40 5.93
C LEU A 91 -8.55 11.29 4.90
N GLN A 92 -9.54 10.42 4.70
CA GLN A 92 -9.39 9.31 3.75
C GLN A 92 -9.16 9.84 2.33
N ARG A 93 -9.91 10.86 1.88
CA ARG A 93 -9.68 11.50 0.56
C ARG A 93 -8.30 12.14 0.46
N TYR A 94 -7.85 12.78 1.54
CA TYR A 94 -6.55 13.44 1.60
C TYR A 94 -5.39 12.44 1.45
N VAL A 95 -5.33 11.43 2.31
CA VAL A 95 -4.28 10.39 2.28
C VAL A 95 -4.28 9.65 0.95
N ASN A 96 -5.46 9.37 0.41
CA ASN A 96 -5.60 8.71 -0.88
C ASN A 96 -5.13 9.58 -2.06
N ARG A 97 -5.31 10.90 -1.99
CA ARG A 97 -4.73 11.83 -2.98
C ARG A 97 -3.20 11.84 -2.91
N VAL A 98 -2.62 11.98 -1.71
CA VAL A 98 -1.17 12.01 -1.51
C VAL A 98 -0.54 10.70 -1.99
N GLY A 99 -1.07 9.56 -1.53
CA GLY A 99 -0.56 8.25 -1.92
C GLY A 99 -0.65 7.99 -3.41
N ARG A 100 -1.76 8.33 -4.06
CA ARG A 100 -1.91 8.17 -5.52
C ARG A 100 -0.95 9.06 -6.30
N TRP A 101 -0.69 10.27 -5.81
CA TRP A 101 0.30 11.16 -6.41
C TRP A 101 1.70 10.54 -6.34
N VAL A 102 2.12 10.03 -5.18
CA VAL A 102 3.42 9.34 -5.05
C VAL A 102 3.46 8.07 -5.91
N ALA A 103 2.42 7.24 -5.88
CA ALA A 103 2.37 6.01 -6.67
C ALA A 103 2.40 6.25 -8.19
N SER A 104 1.94 7.43 -8.66
CA SER A 104 2.01 7.78 -10.09
C SER A 104 3.44 7.92 -10.63
N THR A 105 4.45 8.03 -9.75
CA THR A 105 5.87 8.08 -10.11
C THR A 105 6.57 6.72 -10.06
N SER A 106 5.82 5.66 -9.70
CA SER A 106 6.30 4.28 -9.62
C SER A 106 6.20 3.54 -10.96
N GLU A 107 6.88 2.40 -11.04
CA GLU A 107 6.88 1.52 -12.20
C GLU A 107 5.65 0.58 -12.26
N ARG A 108 4.60 0.83 -11.47
CA ARG A 108 3.36 0.03 -11.38
C ARG A 108 2.08 0.84 -11.69
N PRO A 109 1.93 1.39 -12.92
CA PRO A 109 0.71 2.12 -13.32
C PRO A 109 -0.51 1.21 -13.53
N ASP A 110 -0.29 -0.11 -13.61
CA ASP A 110 -1.32 -1.15 -13.75
C ASP A 110 -2.15 -1.36 -12.48
N LEU A 111 -1.61 -0.96 -11.33
CA LEU A 111 -2.26 -1.18 -10.05
C LEU A 111 -3.31 -0.12 -9.72
N ALA A 112 -4.47 -0.58 -9.28
CA ALA A 112 -5.51 0.27 -8.71
C ALA A 112 -5.15 0.68 -7.28
N TRP A 113 -4.26 1.65 -7.11
CA TRP A 113 -3.78 2.09 -5.80
C TRP A 113 -4.90 2.62 -4.89
N ARG A 114 -4.88 2.18 -3.62
CA ARG A 114 -5.82 2.53 -2.56
C ARG A 114 -5.05 2.76 -1.27
N PHE A 115 -5.28 3.92 -0.66
CA PHE A 115 -4.67 4.31 0.60
C PHE A 115 -5.76 4.63 1.63
N GLY A 116 -5.47 4.38 2.90
CA GLY A 116 -6.37 4.76 3.99
C GLY A 116 -5.67 4.86 5.33
N VAL A 117 -6.34 5.52 6.26
CA VAL A 117 -5.94 5.56 7.67
C VAL A 117 -6.81 4.60 8.47
N VAL A 118 -6.18 3.65 9.16
CA VAL A 118 -6.89 2.69 10.03
C VAL A 118 -6.93 3.17 11.48
N GLU A 119 -8.03 2.84 12.15
CA GLU A 119 -8.37 3.21 13.52
C GLU A 119 -7.56 2.35 14.52
N SER A 120 -6.24 2.54 14.52
CA SER A 120 -5.29 1.96 15.48
C SER A 120 -4.35 3.03 16.02
N GLU A 121 -4.08 3.01 17.33
CA GLU A 121 -3.11 3.88 18.00
C GLU A 121 -1.67 3.35 17.94
N ASP A 122 -1.45 2.16 17.37
CA ASP A 122 -0.11 1.66 17.06
C ASP A 122 0.61 2.63 16.12
N ILE A 123 1.94 2.66 16.18
CA ILE A 123 2.77 3.44 15.26
C ILE A 123 3.22 2.49 14.16
N ASN A 124 2.46 2.41 13.07
CA ASN A 124 2.85 1.59 11.92
C ASN A 124 2.21 2.00 10.58
N ALA A 125 2.72 1.43 9.50
CA ALA A 125 2.10 1.39 8.17
C ALA A 125 2.22 -0.01 7.58
N PHE A 126 1.38 -0.34 6.60
CA PHE A 126 1.36 -1.65 5.97
C PHE A 126 0.97 -1.55 4.50
N ALA A 127 1.55 -2.42 3.69
CA ALA A 127 1.14 -2.66 2.32
C ALA A 127 0.62 -4.10 2.14
N ALA A 128 -0.39 -4.25 1.30
CA ALA A 128 -0.80 -5.54 0.77
C ALA A 128 -0.67 -5.54 -0.77
N PRO A 129 -0.45 -6.73 -1.38
CA PRO A 129 -0.30 -6.84 -2.82
C PRO A 129 -1.46 -6.19 -3.59
N GLY A 130 -1.23 -5.69 -4.80
CA GLY A 130 -2.29 -5.14 -5.65
C GLY A 130 -2.61 -3.68 -5.32
N GLY A 131 -1.73 -3.02 -4.58
CA GLY A 131 -1.77 -1.58 -4.33
C GLY A 131 -2.69 -1.15 -3.19
N TYR A 132 -2.80 -1.94 -2.12
CA TYR A 132 -3.46 -1.51 -0.89
C TYR A 132 -2.41 -1.07 0.12
N VAL A 133 -2.54 0.14 0.65
CA VAL A 133 -1.60 0.71 1.60
C VAL A 133 -2.37 1.38 2.73
N PHE A 134 -1.95 1.14 3.97
CA PHE A 134 -2.62 1.67 5.14
C PHE A 134 -1.60 2.30 6.08
N VAL A 135 -1.97 3.44 6.67
CA VAL A 135 -1.22 4.04 7.78
C VAL A 135 -2.10 3.97 9.01
N THR A 136 -1.51 3.64 10.16
CA THR A 136 -2.22 3.70 11.44
C THR A 136 -2.50 5.15 11.84
N LYS A 137 -3.59 5.38 12.58
CA LYS A 137 -3.88 6.68 13.18
C LYS A 137 -2.76 7.12 14.14
N GLY A 138 -2.15 6.19 14.87
CA GLY A 138 -1.02 6.45 15.77
C GLY A 138 0.20 7.01 15.04
N LEU A 139 0.64 6.37 13.95
CA LEU A 139 1.71 6.91 13.10
C LEU A 139 1.30 8.22 12.45
N TYR A 140 0.08 8.34 11.92
CA TYR A 140 -0.38 9.56 11.28
C TYR A 140 -0.30 10.80 12.19
N LYS A 141 -0.64 10.65 13.48
CA LYS A 141 -0.54 11.71 14.49
C LYS A 141 0.90 12.17 14.76
N LYS A 142 1.90 11.34 14.46
CA LYS A 142 3.32 11.65 14.65
C LYS A 142 3.94 12.45 13.52
N LEU A 143 3.36 12.36 12.32
CA LEU A 143 3.85 13.08 11.14
C LEU A 143 3.65 14.60 11.31
N GLN A 144 4.64 15.38 10.87
CA GLN A 144 4.67 16.83 11.02
C GLN A 144 4.21 17.58 9.75
N ASN A 145 4.29 16.93 8.59
CA ASN A 145 3.97 17.54 7.31
C ASN A 145 3.60 16.49 6.25
N GLU A 146 3.20 16.96 5.07
CA GLU A 146 2.77 16.09 3.98
C GLU A 146 3.93 15.32 3.32
N ALA A 147 5.15 15.87 3.33
CA ALA A 147 6.32 15.16 2.81
C ALA A 147 6.64 13.91 3.66
N GLU A 148 6.49 13.99 4.97
CA GLU A 148 6.64 12.82 5.87
C GLU A 148 5.56 11.76 5.61
N LEU A 149 4.31 12.17 5.37
CA LEU A 149 3.27 11.23 4.92
C LEU A 149 3.65 10.61 3.57
N ALA A 150 4.07 11.42 2.60
CA ALA A 150 4.48 10.94 1.29
C ALA A 150 5.65 9.95 1.37
N ALA A 151 6.61 10.19 2.26
CA ALA A 151 7.74 9.31 2.55
C ALA A 151 7.31 7.96 3.10
N VAL A 152 6.44 7.94 4.12
CA VAL A 152 5.88 6.69 4.67
C VAL A 152 5.10 5.92 3.60
N LEU A 153 4.24 6.60 2.86
CA LEU A 153 3.48 5.96 1.78
C LEU A 153 4.40 5.47 0.65
N GLY A 154 5.46 6.22 0.34
CA GLY A 154 6.47 5.86 -0.66
C GLY A 154 7.22 4.59 -0.27
N HIS A 155 7.57 4.42 1.00
CA HIS A 155 8.16 3.20 1.53
C HIS A 155 7.22 2.00 1.33
N GLU A 156 5.95 2.13 1.71
CA GLU A 156 4.93 1.09 1.51
C GLU A 156 4.69 0.76 0.02
N ILE A 157 4.69 1.78 -0.84
CA ILE A 157 4.65 1.59 -2.30
C ILE A 157 5.86 0.78 -2.77
N GLY A 158 7.05 1.02 -2.21
CA GLY A 158 8.26 0.25 -2.47
C GLY A 158 8.08 -1.25 -2.24
N HIS A 159 7.45 -1.64 -1.13
CA HIS A 159 7.12 -3.05 -0.85
C HIS A 159 6.22 -3.69 -1.90
N VAL A 160 5.22 -2.95 -2.41
CA VAL A 160 4.33 -3.44 -3.46
C VAL A 160 5.06 -3.53 -4.80
N VAL A 161 5.82 -2.49 -5.16
CA VAL A 161 6.60 -2.44 -6.41
C VAL A 161 7.60 -3.60 -6.48
N ARG A 162 8.23 -3.96 -5.36
CA ARG A 162 9.19 -5.07 -5.27
C ARG A 162 8.57 -6.41 -4.87
N GLN A 163 7.24 -6.44 -4.73
CA GLN A 163 6.47 -7.64 -4.43
C GLN A 163 6.95 -8.37 -3.16
N HIS A 164 7.45 -7.65 -2.15
CA HIS A 164 8.04 -8.23 -0.93
C HIS A 164 7.06 -9.17 -0.21
N HIS A 165 5.81 -8.74 -0.05
CA HIS A 165 4.77 -9.56 0.58
C HIS A 165 4.37 -10.79 -0.25
N LEU A 166 4.39 -10.71 -1.59
CA LEU A 166 4.15 -11.89 -2.43
C LEU A 166 5.27 -12.92 -2.29
N LYS A 167 6.53 -12.47 -2.24
CA LYS A 167 7.70 -13.35 -2.03
C LYS A 167 7.64 -14.03 -0.66
N LEU A 168 7.28 -13.30 0.39
CA LEU A 168 7.07 -13.86 1.73
C LEU A 168 5.97 -14.93 1.74
N LEU A 169 4.84 -14.67 1.06
CA LEU A 169 3.75 -15.63 0.90
C LEU A 169 4.18 -16.87 0.12
N GLN A 170 4.89 -16.69 -0.99
CA GLN A 170 5.45 -17.78 -1.79
C GLN A 170 6.35 -18.67 -0.94
N GLN A 171 7.30 -18.08 -0.20
CA GLN A 171 8.20 -18.82 0.69
C GLN A 171 7.43 -19.60 1.76
N SER A 172 6.44 -18.97 2.40
CA SER A 172 5.59 -19.62 3.40
C SER A 172 4.85 -20.84 2.81
N GLN A 173 4.32 -20.71 1.59
CA GLN A 173 3.61 -21.79 0.92
C GLN A 173 4.53 -22.91 0.43
N MET A 174 5.76 -22.58 -0.01
CA MET A 174 6.76 -23.60 -0.35
C MET A 174 7.13 -24.45 0.87
N VAL A 175 7.31 -23.83 2.03
CA VAL A 175 7.56 -24.55 3.29
C VAL A 175 6.38 -25.47 3.64
N ALA A 176 5.14 -24.97 3.51
CA ALA A 176 3.94 -25.77 3.74
C ALA A 176 3.79 -26.96 2.75
N ALA A 177 4.20 -26.77 1.50
CA ALA A 177 4.20 -27.81 0.47
C ALA A 177 5.13 -28.97 0.83
N VAL A 178 6.36 -28.64 1.24
CA VAL A 178 7.36 -29.62 1.69
C VAL A 178 6.88 -30.37 2.94
N GLY A 179 6.12 -29.70 3.82
CA GLY A 179 5.51 -30.31 5.01
C GLY A 179 4.28 -31.19 4.75
N GLY A 180 3.84 -31.36 3.49
CA GLY A 180 2.71 -32.23 3.14
C GLY A 180 1.31 -31.62 3.42
N LEU A 181 1.22 -30.34 3.73
CA LEU A 181 -0.04 -29.68 4.13
C LEU A 181 -0.91 -29.21 2.94
N LEU A 182 -0.43 -29.32 1.69
CA LEU A 182 -1.10 -28.78 0.50
C LEU A 182 -2.29 -29.61 -0.04
N GLY A 183 -2.68 -30.69 0.63
CA GLY A 183 -3.58 -31.73 0.09
C GLY A 183 -5.10 -31.46 0.12
N GLN A 184 -5.58 -30.28 0.55
CA GLN A 184 -7.01 -30.05 0.73
C GLN A 184 -7.70 -29.59 -0.57
N ARG A 185 -8.54 -30.46 -1.15
CA ARG A 185 -9.47 -30.08 -2.24
C ARG A 185 -10.53 -29.11 -1.71
N LEU A 186 -10.57 -27.89 -2.24
CA LEU A 186 -11.45 -26.81 -1.78
C LEU A 186 -12.47 -26.44 -2.86
N GLY A 187 -13.75 -26.40 -2.47
CA GLY A 187 -14.89 -26.22 -3.38
C GLY A 187 -15.35 -24.77 -3.60
N ASN A 188 -14.80 -23.78 -2.90
CA ASN A 188 -15.15 -22.36 -3.08
C ASN A 188 -13.88 -21.46 -3.11
N LYS A 189 -13.87 -20.48 -4.05
CA LYS A 189 -12.84 -19.47 -4.28
C LYS A 189 -12.40 -18.76 -2.99
N ASN A 190 -13.35 -18.31 -2.16
CA ASN A 190 -13.03 -17.58 -0.93
C ASN A 190 -12.32 -18.45 0.12
N GLN A 191 -12.68 -19.74 0.20
CA GLN A 191 -12.05 -20.67 1.14
C GLN A 191 -10.62 -21.02 0.71
N LEU A 192 -10.37 -21.14 -0.59
CA LEU A 192 -9.02 -21.34 -1.12
C LEU A 192 -8.11 -20.16 -0.78
N ILE A 193 -8.56 -18.94 -1.05
CA ILE A 193 -7.78 -17.72 -0.78
C ILE A 193 -7.56 -17.55 0.74
N GLN A 194 -8.58 -17.78 1.57
CA GLN A 194 -8.44 -17.72 3.02
C GLN A 194 -7.47 -18.78 3.58
N ASN A 195 -7.45 -20.00 3.03
CA ASN A 195 -6.50 -21.01 3.47
C ASN A 195 -5.06 -20.73 3.01
N LEU A 196 -4.90 -20.07 1.85
CA LEU A 196 -3.58 -19.65 1.35
C LEU A 196 -2.98 -18.48 2.15
N ILE A 197 -3.83 -17.58 2.60
CA ILE A 197 -3.43 -16.34 3.26
C ILE A 197 -3.47 -16.53 4.78
N GLY A 198 -4.33 -17.41 5.30
CA GLY A 198 -4.59 -17.51 6.73
C GLY A 198 -5.21 -16.21 7.26
N ASN A 199 -4.92 -15.88 8.52
CA ASN A 199 -5.32 -14.59 9.06
C ASN A 199 -4.50 -13.48 8.41
N GLY A 200 -5.13 -12.65 7.57
CA GLY A 200 -4.45 -11.59 6.83
C GLY A 200 -3.71 -10.59 7.73
N ALA A 201 -4.22 -10.37 8.96
CA ALA A 201 -3.54 -9.54 9.97
C ALA A 201 -2.22 -10.15 10.44
N GLU A 202 -2.08 -11.48 10.42
CA GLU A 202 -0.83 -12.15 10.76
C GLU A 202 0.23 -11.91 9.68
N ILE A 203 -0.13 -11.96 8.40
CA ILE A 203 0.83 -11.75 7.29
C ILE A 203 1.42 -10.34 7.32
N VAL A 204 0.59 -9.31 7.45
CA VAL A 204 1.07 -7.92 7.54
C VAL A 204 1.84 -7.66 8.84
N ALA A 205 1.66 -8.50 9.84
CA ALA A 205 2.39 -8.47 11.10
C ALA A 205 3.61 -9.41 11.12
N ARG A 206 3.99 -10.03 9.99
CA ARG A 206 5.24 -10.80 9.86
C ARG A 206 6.36 -9.86 9.43
N SER A 207 7.55 -10.10 9.96
CA SER A 207 8.76 -9.38 9.56
C SER A 207 9.12 -9.74 8.12
N LEU A 208 9.49 -8.73 7.34
CA LEU A 208 10.18 -8.92 6.08
C LEU A 208 11.69 -9.01 6.31
N ASP A 209 12.42 -9.46 5.28
CA ASP A 209 13.88 -9.47 5.31
C ASP A 209 14.42 -8.04 5.42
N LYS A 210 15.49 -7.83 6.20
CA LYS A 210 16.09 -6.49 6.39
C LYS A 210 16.49 -5.83 5.06
N ASP A 211 16.93 -6.62 4.08
CA ASP A 211 17.30 -6.08 2.77
C ASP A 211 16.09 -5.56 1.99
N ALA A 212 14.91 -6.18 2.15
CA ALA A 212 13.66 -5.70 1.57
C ALA A 212 13.25 -4.35 2.19
N GLU A 213 13.49 -4.17 3.48
CA GLU A 213 13.24 -2.92 4.22
C GLU A 213 14.15 -1.79 3.73
N TYR A 214 15.44 -2.07 3.63
CA TYR A 214 16.41 -1.10 3.11
C TYR A 214 16.17 -0.78 1.63
N GLU A 215 15.69 -1.75 0.83
CA GLU A 215 15.27 -1.50 -0.54
C GLU A 215 14.04 -0.59 -0.59
N ALA A 216 13.02 -0.87 0.22
CA ALA A 216 11.81 -0.05 0.32
C ALA A 216 12.13 1.37 0.79
N ASP A 217 13.10 1.55 1.69
CA ASP A 217 13.59 2.87 2.11
C ASP A 217 14.12 3.70 0.95
N ARG A 218 15.06 3.12 0.18
CA ARG A 218 15.64 3.79 -0.99
C ARG A 218 14.57 4.12 -2.02
N ILE A 219 13.68 3.18 -2.32
CA ILE A 219 12.59 3.40 -3.27
C ILE A 219 11.65 4.49 -2.76
N GLY A 220 11.26 4.46 -1.48
CA GLY A 220 10.36 5.44 -0.89
C GLY A 220 10.90 6.86 -0.97
N MET A 221 12.20 7.06 -0.71
CA MET A 221 12.86 8.35 -0.90
C MET A 221 12.83 8.78 -2.37
N VAL A 222 13.17 7.88 -3.31
CA VAL A 222 13.18 8.17 -4.74
C VAL A 222 11.77 8.54 -5.25
N LEU A 223 10.74 7.79 -4.89
CA LEU A 223 9.37 8.04 -5.32
C LEU A 223 8.84 9.36 -4.73
N SER A 224 9.16 9.66 -3.48
CA SER A 224 8.78 10.91 -2.82
C SER A 224 9.46 12.11 -3.48
N ALA A 225 10.76 12.00 -3.77
CA ALA A 225 11.52 13.03 -4.47
C ALA A 225 10.98 13.27 -5.90
N ARG A 226 10.72 12.20 -6.66
CA ARG A 226 10.08 12.30 -7.99
C ARG A 226 8.70 12.96 -7.93
N ALA A 227 7.97 12.78 -6.83
CA ALA A 227 6.69 13.41 -6.59
C ALA A 227 6.79 14.87 -6.12
N GLY A 228 8.01 15.41 -5.96
CA GLY A 228 8.29 16.80 -5.57
C GLY A 228 8.36 17.04 -4.05
N TYR A 229 8.36 15.99 -3.25
CA TYR A 229 8.52 16.06 -1.79
C TYR A 229 9.99 16.04 -1.38
N ASP A 230 10.26 16.55 -0.19
CA ASP A 230 11.60 16.53 0.41
C ASP A 230 12.14 15.08 0.50
N PRO A 231 13.29 14.77 -0.15
CA PRO A 231 13.90 13.44 -0.08
C PRO A 231 14.32 13.03 1.34
N TYR A 232 14.55 13.99 2.24
CA TYR A 232 14.97 13.75 3.63
C TYR A 232 13.79 13.51 4.59
N ALA A 233 12.55 13.53 4.10
CA ALA A 233 11.38 13.31 4.94
C ALA A 233 11.32 11.91 5.57
N LEU A 234 11.78 10.85 4.88
CA LEU A 234 11.83 9.51 5.47
C LEU A 234 12.84 9.42 6.64
N PRO A 235 14.10 9.87 6.49
CA PRO A 235 15.00 10.03 7.63
C PRO A 235 14.38 10.81 8.81
N ALA A 236 13.68 11.91 8.55
CA ALA A 236 13.02 12.68 9.61
C ALA A 236 11.95 11.87 10.36
N VAL A 237 11.13 11.09 9.63
CA VAL A 237 10.15 10.17 10.25
C VAL A 237 10.85 9.12 11.10
N LEU A 238 11.91 8.49 10.59
CA LEU A 238 12.65 7.46 11.33
C LEU A 238 13.28 8.02 12.60
N GLN A 239 13.79 9.25 12.57
CA GLN A 239 14.29 9.94 13.75
C GLN A 239 13.17 10.19 14.77
N GLU A 240 12.02 10.74 14.37
CA GLU A 240 10.88 10.98 15.27
C GLU A 240 10.39 9.68 15.92
N ILE A 241 10.28 8.61 15.14
CA ILE A 241 9.89 7.28 15.64
C ILE A 241 10.95 6.72 16.58
N GLY A 242 12.24 6.92 16.30
CA GLY A 242 13.35 6.48 17.14
C GLY A 242 13.40 7.16 18.52
N HIS A 243 12.76 8.32 18.68
CA HIS A 243 12.62 8.98 19.99
C HIS A 243 11.46 8.41 20.84
N VAL A 244 10.60 7.57 20.26
CA VAL A 244 9.56 6.88 21.05
C VAL A 244 10.23 5.78 21.87
N PRO A 245 9.99 5.71 23.21
CA PRO A 245 10.60 4.68 24.04
C PRO A 245 10.33 3.27 23.49
N ALA A 246 11.37 2.44 23.43
CA ALA A 246 11.26 1.11 22.82
C ALA A 246 10.24 0.20 23.54
N GLN A 247 9.96 0.47 24.83
CA GLN A 247 8.98 -0.26 25.63
C GLN A 247 7.55 0.28 25.49
N ASP A 248 7.32 1.35 24.72
CA ASP A 248 5.97 1.85 24.43
C ASP A 248 5.19 0.78 23.64
N SER A 249 4.04 0.36 24.15
CA SER A 249 3.24 -0.71 23.54
C SER A 249 2.83 -0.41 22.10
N ARG A 250 2.71 0.88 21.72
CA ARG A 250 2.36 1.29 20.36
C ARG A 250 3.45 0.98 19.34
N MET A 251 4.68 0.75 19.79
CA MET A 251 5.82 0.39 18.95
C MET A 251 5.95 -1.11 18.70
N ALA A 252 5.22 -1.94 19.46
CA ALA A 252 5.36 -3.39 19.41
C ALA A 252 5.15 -3.95 17.99
N LEU A 253 4.18 -3.40 17.26
CA LEU A 253 3.89 -3.84 15.90
C LEU A 253 4.95 -3.37 14.90
N LEU A 254 5.49 -2.16 15.07
CA LEU A 254 6.57 -1.65 14.23
C LEU A 254 7.81 -2.53 14.33
N TYR A 255 8.31 -2.76 15.55
CA TYR A 255 9.54 -3.55 15.74
C TYR A 255 9.37 -5.03 15.40
N LYS A 256 8.13 -5.53 15.36
CA LYS A 256 7.84 -6.85 14.83
C LYS A 256 7.92 -6.88 13.30
N THR A 257 7.61 -5.78 12.62
CA THR A 257 7.47 -5.75 11.15
C THR A 257 8.69 -5.17 10.44
N HIS A 258 9.36 -4.21 11.07
CA HIS A 258 10.47 -3.45 10.51
C HIS A 258 11.70 -3.47 11.46
N PRO A 259 12.93 -3.39 10.92
CA PRO A 259 14.15 -3.18 11.70
C PRO A 259 14.09 -1.90 12.53
N HIS A 260 15.01 -1.78 13.51
CA HIS A 260 15.08 -0.59 14.34
C HIS A 260 15.34 0.66 13.48
N PRO A 261 14.70 1.81 13.75
CA PRO A 261 14.90 3.04 12.98
C PRO A 261 16.36 3.49 12.88
N GLU A 262 17.16 3.25 13.93
CA GLU A 262 18.60 3.56 13.93
C GLU A 262 19.38 2.77 12.87
N ASP A 263 19.11 1.47 12.72
CA ASP A 263 19.75 0.62 11.69
C ASP A 263 19.40 1.12 10.28
N ARG A 264 18.13 1.50 10.08
CA ARG A 264 17.63 2.03 8.79
C ARG A 264 18.25 3.40 8.47
N LEU A 265 18.37 4.27 9.48
CA LEU A 265 19.01 5.57 9.33
C LEU A 265 20.49 5.45 8.95
N ALA A 266 21.24 4.55 9.61
CA ALA A 266 22.63 4.30 9.26
C ALA A 266 22.77 3.85 7.80
N ARG A 267 21.90 2.92 7.37
CA ARG A 267 21.91 2.40 5.99
C ARG A 267 21.49 3.45 4.95
N LEU A 268 20.57 4.35 5.30
CA LEU A 268 20.17 5.46 4.44
C LEU A 268 21.28 6.52 4.32
N GLY A 269 22.00 6.81 5.41
CA GLY A 269 23.13 7.73 5.41
C GLY A 269 24.19 7.34 4.37
N GLU A 270 24.60 6.07 4.37
CA GLU A 270 25.55 5.52 3.38
C GLU A 270 25.07 5.71 1.93
N ALA A 271 23.77 5.50 1.69
CA ALA A 271 23.18 5.61 0.35
C ALA A 271 23.06 7.06 -0.12
N VAL A 272 22.75 7.99 0.79
CA VAL A 272 22.62 9.42 0.51
C VAL A 272 23.99 10.07 0.29
N GLU A 273 24.98 9.76 1.13
CA GLU A 273 26.37 10.22 0.95
C GLU A 273 26.92 9.79 -0.41
N SER A 274 26.60 8.57 -0.84
CA SER A 274 26.95 8.07 -2.18
C SER A 274 26.22 8.81 -3.32
N ALA A 275 25.11 9.48 -3.03
CA ALA A 275 24.23 10.16 -3.98
C ALA A 275 24.29 11.69 -3.91
N GLU A 276 25.15 12.29 -3.05
CA GLU A 276 25.24 13.74 -2.79
C GLU A 276 25.50 14.61 -4.04
N ALA A 277 25.77 14.03 -5.20
CA ALA A 277 25.69 14.70 -6.48
C ALA A 277 24.25 14.72 -7.05
N GLY A 278 23.33 15.46 -6.40
CA GLY A 278 22.15 16.00 -7.11
C GLY A 278 20.75 15.50 -6.75
N LEU A 279 20.44 15.24 -5.47
CA LEU A 279 19.03 15.16 -5.06
C LEU A 279 18.37 16.55 -5.18
N PRO A 280 17.21 16.68 -5.86
CA PRO A 280 16.55 17.97 -6.05
C PRO A 280 16.04 18.54 -4.71
N GLU A 281 16.01 19.87 -4.58
CA GLU A 281 15.30 20.54 -3.48
C GLU A 281 13.81 20.16 -3.54
N GLY A 282 13.36 19.37 -2.57
CA GLY A 282 11.97 18.95 -2.43
C GLY A 282 11.21 19.84 -1.43
N ASN A 283 9.88 19.77 -1.45
CA ASN A 283 9.05 20.59 -0.57
C ASN A 283 8.52 19.78 0.62
N LEU A 284 8.55 20.36 1.83
CA LEU A 284 7.91 19.79 3.02
C LEU A 284 6.37 19.89 2.99
N VAL A 285 5.86 20.94 2.34
CA VAL A 285 4.42 21.20 2.14
C VAL A 285 3.58 21.19 3.44
N SER A 286 4.07 21.85 4.50
CA SER A 286 3.44 21.85 5.83
C SER A 286 2.01 22.42 5.86
N ASN A 287 1.68 23.36 4.98
CA ASN A 287 0.36 24.04 4.97
C ASN A 287 -0.79 23.18 4.40
N ARG A 288 -0.49 22.04 3.74
CA ARG A 288 -1.52 21.13 3.20
C ARG A 288 -1.79 19.93 4.10
N PHE A 289 -1.00 19.74 5.15
CA PHE A 289 -1.10 18.54 5.98
C PHE A 289 -2.40 18.52 6.78
N TYR A 290 -3.24 17.52 6.51
CA TYR A 290 -4.53 17.39 7.18
C TYR A 290 -4.33 16.95 8.63
N ARG A 291 -4.62 17.82 9.59
CA ARG A 291 -4.53 17.46 11.01
C ARG A 291 -5.85 16.85 11.48
N LEU A 292 -5.76 15.70 12.14
CA LEU A 292 -6.86 15.13 12.91
C LEU A 292 -7.29 16.13 13.99
N LYS A 293 -8.60 16.30 14.17
CA LYS A 293 -9.18 17.13 15.23
C LYS A 293 -9.21 16.39 16.56
#